data_AF-A0A0W0WNN3-F1
#
_entry.id   AF-A0A0W0WNN3-F1
#
_cell.length_a   1.000
_cell.length_b   1.000
_cell.length_c   1.000
_cell.angle_alpha   90.00
_cell.angle_beta   90.00
_cell.angle_gamma   90.00
#
_symmetry.space_group_name_H-M   'P 1'
#
loop_
_entity.id
_entity.type
_entity.pdbx_description
1 polymer ?
#
loop_
_entity_poly.entity_id
_entity_poly.type
_entity_poly.pdbx_seq_one_letter_code
_entity_poly.pdbx_strand_id
1 'polypeptide(L)'
;MYIESLRILSQFPIENIWMLAVDGKFYEKEGPLGFENREKGSVQAVLNALLESLQKLGEPLSVADIQRIHTRCMTDVPSRNPCTPGQFRTNNVAFEVLSNWCTPKGLEDLLRNKPNTAQLIPSELAFVNDGYVPLSSVKDKANLKLAFDPDKALAKNCSESDLQSLHAKLAQGDARLVYQPPEASKLEQQLAIILRIYNSNINQANTDDEKILLIAELIQRCTRLHPFRDGNNRTFVNCLANRLLIENGLCPVLLFEPNIFEFHTPTELVSVLKDAQQQFMSRIQAPETPIFNYDNSKIGLIEDGKFVSMGRDFKQRFSALIYKLAQQQYSKKNYLLASEYFQINYELEKQINDKSTNSGISLFSLALSLKQLGQLQLARTHFSNTVGLFNSLHKQKALINKAEKHIKEIDVMLSSLEEKNTETAQAN
;
A
#
# COMPACT_ATOMS: atom_id res chain seq x y z
N MET A 1 10.97 12.25 6.15
CA MET A 1 11.34 11.06 5.36
C MET A 1 10.22 10.67 4.39
N TYR A 2 8.98 10.49 4.84
CA TYR A 2 7.87 10.04 3.97
C TYR A 2 7.01 11.13 3.29
N ILE A 3 7.40 12.41 3.39
CA ILE A 3 6.54 13.50 2.89
C ILE A 3 6.39 13.50 1.36
N GLU A 4 7.45 13.14 0.64
CA GLU A 4 7.41 13.10 -0.82
C GLU A 4 6.51 11.96 -1.32
N SER A 5 6.56 10.78 -0.70
CA SER A 5 5.63 9.69 -1.00
C SER A 5 4.17 10.06 -0.74
N LEU A 6 3.90 10.82 0.33
CA LEU A 6 2.55 11.33 0.59
C LEU A 6 2.12 12.36 -0.46
N ARG A 7 3.05 13.20 -0.96
CA ARG A 7 2.81 14.10 -2.09
C ARG A 7 2.49 13.32 -3.37
N ILE A 8 3.26 12.27 -3.67
CA ILE A 8 3.03 11.38 -4.82
C ILE A 8 1.63 10.74 -4.72
N LEU A 9 1.27 10.14 -3.58
CA LEU A 9 -0.07 9.57 -3.36
C LEU A 9 -1.17 10.65 -3.48
N SER A 10 -0.88 11.89 -3.07
CA SER A 10 -1.82 13.01 -3.18
C SER A 10 -2.15 13.41 -4.62
N GLN A 11 -1.27 13.09 -5.57
CA GLN A 11 -1.46 13.40 -7.00
C GLN A 11 -2.19 12.28 -7.76
N PHE A 12 -2.37 11.10 -7.14
CA PHE A 12 -3.03 9.98 -7.81
C PHE A 12 -4.49 10.33 -8.19
N PRO A 13 -4.95 10.10 -9.43
CA PRO A 13 -6.24 10.63 -9.87
C PRO A 13 -7.44 10.00 -9.15
N ILE A 14 -8.47 10.80 -8.85
CA ILE A 14 -9.63 10.43 -8.04
C ILE A 14 -10.36 9.22 -8.63
N GLU A 15 -10.59 9.25 -9.93
CA GLU A 15 -11.28 8.23 -10.71
C GLU A 15 -10.54 6.89 -10.77
N ASN A 16 -9.26 6.86 -10.40
CA ASN A 16 -8.41 5.67 -10.47
C ASN A 16 -8.08 5.07 -9.11
N ILE A 17 -8.46 5.71 -8.00
CA ILE A 17 -8.04 5.29 -6.65
C ILE A 17 -8.36 3.81 -6.35
N TRP A 18 -9.43 3.26 -6.94
CA TRP A 18 -9.79 1.84 -6.83
C TRP A 18 -8.65 0.88 -7.29
N MET A 19 -7.74 1.33 -8.16
CA MET A 19 -6.58 0.56 -8.63
C MET A 19 -5.63 0.16 -7.50
N LEU A 20 -5.63 0.89 -6.38
CA LEU A 20 -4.87 0.53 -5.18
C LEU A 20 -5.41 -0.75 -4.50
N ALA A 21 -6.66 -1.12 -4.76
CA ALA A 21 -7.34 -2.26 -4.16
C ALA A 21 -7.53 -3.44 -5.11
N VAL A 22 -7.64 -3.19 -6.40
CA VAL A 22 -7.94 -4.22 -7.42
C VAL A 22 -6.65 -4.66 -8.11
N ASP A 23 -6.49 -5.98 -8.28
CA ASP A 23 -5.36 -6.56 -9.00
C ASP A 23 -5.40 -6.17 -10.50
N GLY A 24 -4.27 -5.76 -11.06
CA GLY A 24 -4.17 -5.35 -12.47
C GLY A 24 -4.64 -6.41 -13.47
N LYS A 25 -4.45 -7.70 -13.16
CA LYS A 25 -4.93 -8.83 -13.99
C LYS A 25 -6.45 -8.88 -14.16
N PHE A 26 -7.20 -8.22 -13.28
CA PHE A 26 -8.66 -8.16 -13.35
C PHE A 26 -9.16 -6.93 -14.10
N TYR A 27 -8.29 -5.96 -14.43
CA TYR A 27 -8.73 -4.71 -15.02
C TYR A 27 -9.43 -4.96 -16.37
N GLU A 28 -8.75 -5.59 -17.34
CA GLU A 28 -9.34 -5.90 -18.65
C GLU A 28 -10.48 -6.92 -18.56
N LYS A 29 -10.36 -7.91 -17.67
CA LYS A 29 -11.29 -9.04 -17.60
C LYS A 29 -12.66 -8.66 -17.05
N GLU A 30 -12.68 -7.88 -15.96
CA GLU A 30 -13.91 -7.62 -15.22
C GLU A 30 -13.96 -6.22 -14.57
N GLY A 31 -12.85 -5.47 -14.60
CA GLY A 31 -12.76 -4.13 -14.04
C GLY A 31 -12.98 -4.07 -12.51
N PRO A 32 -13.11 -2.86 -11.96
CA PRO A 32 -13.39 -2.68 -10.55
C PRO A 32 -14.78 -3.21 -10.16
N LEU A 33 -15.79 -3.09 -11.02
CA LEU A 33 -17.12 -3.62 -10.77
C LEU A 33 -17.13 -5.15 -10.65
N GLY A 34 -16.42 -5.86 -11.51
CA GLY A 34 -16.31 -7.31 -11.43
C GLY A 34 -15.66 -7.78 -10.13
N PHE A 35 -14.56 -7.14 -9.74
CA PHE A 35 -13.90 -7.41 -8.47
C PHE A 35 -14.83 -7.15 -7.27
N GLU A 36 -15.48 -5.99 -7.26
CA GLU A 36 -16.42 -5.57 -6.22
C GLU A 36 -17.67 -6.47 -6.16
N ASN A 37 -18.10 -7.07 -7.27
CA ASN A 37 -19.22 -8.03 -7.29
C ASN A 37 -18.86 -9.39 -6.67
N ARG A 38 -17.57 -9.75 -6.60
CA ARG A 38 -17.13 -10.99 -5.94
C ARG A 38 -17.28 -10.90 -4.42
N GLU A 39 -16.91 -9.75 -3.86
CA GLU A 39 -16.97 -9.43 -2.44
C GLU A 39 -17.37 -7.97 -2.27
N LYS A 40 -18.68 -7.70 -2.17
CA LYS A 40 -19.24 -6.35 -2.12
C LYS A 40 -18.66 -5.54 -0.97
N GLY A 41 -18.19 -4.32 -1.25
CA GLY A 41 -17.54 -3.44 -0.27
C GLY A 41 -16.03 -3.66 -0.13
N SER A 42 -15.46 -4.68 -0.77
CA SER A 42 -14.03 -5.00 -0.65
C SER A 42 -13.12 -3.86 -1.10
N VAL A 43 -13.46 -3.16 -2.19
CA VAL A 43 -12.65 -2.05 -2.70
C VAL A 43 -12.57 -0.93 -1.67
N GLN A 44 -13.72 -0.49 -1.15
CA GLN A 44 -13.77 0.55 -0.12
C GLN A 44 -13.08 0.10 1.17
N ALA A 45 -13.23 -1.17 1.58
CA ALA A 45 -12.60 -1.70 2.78
C ALA A 45 -11.06 -1.67 2.69
N VAL A 46 -10.47 -2.02 1.54
CA VAL A 46 -9.03 -1.93 1.31
C VAL A 46 -8.55 -0.48 1.32
N LEU A 47 -9.28 0.44 0.67
CA LEU A 47 -8.96 1.88 0.69
C LEU A 47 -8.99 2.44 2.13
N ASN A 48 -9.97 2.01 2.93
CA ASN A 48 -10.09 2.38 4.33
C ASN A 48 -8.93 1.83 5.17
N ALA A 49 -8.54 0.58 4.92
CA ALA A 49 -7.44 -0.09 5.59
C ALA A 49 -6.08 0.51 5.23
N LEU A 50 -5.88 0.95 3.98
CA LEU A 50 -4.71 1.70 3.59
C LEU A 50 -4.62 3.02 4.38
N LEU A 51 -5.71 3.80 4.47
CA LEU A 51 -5.72 5.01 5.30
C LEU A 51 -5.46 4.74 6.77
N GLU A 52 -6.03 3.66 7.33
CA GLU A 52 -5.76 3.22 8.70
C GLU A 52 -4.27 2.91 8.90
N SER A 53 -3.65 2.22 7.95
CA SER A 53 -2.22 1.88 7.99
C SER A 53 -1.31 3.12 8.00
N LEU A 54 -1.73 4.21 7.34
CA LEU A 54 -0.97 5.47 7.26
C LEU A 54 -1.12 6.36 8.51
N GLN A 55 -2.01 6.03 9.47
CA GLN A 55 -2.18 6.86 10.67
C GLN A 55 -0.96 6.83 11.63
N LYS A 56 -0.11 5.80 11.50
CA LYS A 56 1.03 5.53 12.39
C LYS A 56 2.37 5.55 11.65
N LEU A 57 2.51 6.40 10.64
CA LEU A 57 3.77 6.57 9.94
C LEU A 57 4.86 7.09 10.89
N GLY A 58 6.00 6.42 10.89
CA GLY A 58 7.15 6.65 11.77
C GLY A 58 7.12 5.84 13.07
N GLU A 59 6.07 5.05 13.34
CA GLU A 59 6.01 4.15 14.49
C GLU A 59 6.44 2.71 14.08
N PRO A 60 7.23 2.00 14.91
CA PRO A 60 7.56 0.59 14.66
C PRO A 60 6.31 -0.27 14.48
N LEU A 61 6.36 -1.23 13.54
CA LEU A 61 5.27 -2.16 13.30
C LEU A 61 5.01 -3.06 14.52
N SER A 62 3.75 -3.24 14.86
CA SER A 62 3.29 -4.19 15.88
C SER A 62 2.21 -5.13 15.34
N VAL A 63 2.01 -6.26 16.03
CA VAL A 63 0.93 -7.21 15.70
C VAL A 63 -0.43 -6.51 15.74
N ALA A 64 -0.65 -5.64 16.71
CA ALA A 64 -1.88 -4.87 16.82
C ALA A 64 -2.14 -3.98 15.60
N ASP A 65 -1.09 -3.45 14.97
CA ASP A 65 -1.24 -2.68 13.72
C ASP A 65 -1.74 -3.59 12.59
N ILE A 66 -1.16 -4.78 12.45
CA ILE A 66 -1.58 -5.77 11.44
C ILE A 66 -3.04 -6.18 11.65
N GLN A 67 -3.43 -6.47 12.89
CA GLN A 67 -4.82 -6.82 13.22
C GLN A 67 -5.78 -5.68 12.92
N ARG A 68 -5.40 -4.41 13.15
CA ARG A 68 -6.25 -3.25 12.79
C ARG A 68 -6.38 -3.09 11.28
N ILE A 69 -5.30 -3.25 10.51
CA ILE A 69 -5.35 -3.23 9.05
C ILE A 69 -6.29 -4.34 8.56
N HIS A 70 -6.09 -5.58 9.01
CA HIS A 70 -6.94 -6.71 8.65
C HIS A 70 -8.40 -6.50 9.06
N THR A 71 -8.65 -5.94 10.25
CA THR A 71 -10.00 -5.57 10.70
C THR A 71 -10.66 -4.65 9.67
N ARG A 72 -9.96 -3.60 9.23
CA ARG A 72 -10.50 -2.66 8.24
C ARG A 72 -10.70 -3.28 6.87
N CYS A 73 -9.83 -4.19 6.44
CA CYS A 73 -9.96 -4.91 5.17
C CYS A 73 -11.20 -5.82 5.10
N MET A 74 -11.63 -6.36 6.25
CA MET A 74 -12.63 -7.43 6.29
C MET A 74 -13.94 -7.04 6.99
N THR A 75 -14.01 -5.86 7.63
CA THR A 75 -15.26 -5.37 8.24
C THR A 75 -16.31 -5.14 7.15
N ASP A 76 -17.49 -5.74 7.32
CA ASP A 76 -18.63 -5.65 6.40
C ASP A 76 -18.36 -6.15 4.96
N VAL A 77 -17.29 -6.94 4.77
CA VAL A 77 -16.98 -7.57 3.48
C VAL A 77 -17.44 -9.04 3.51
N PRO A 78 -18.47 -9.41 2.72
CA PRO A 78 -18.90 -10.80 2.63
C PRO A 78 -17.83 -11.60 1.90
N SER A 79 -17.18 -12.53 2.61
CA SER A 79 -16.18 -13.44 2.05
C SER A 79 -16.75 -14.85 1.91
N ARG A 80 -16.32 -15.56 0.86
CA ARG A 80 -16.58 -17.00 0.68
C ARG A 80 -15.89 -17.87 1.75
N ASN A 81 -14.87 -17.32 2.40
CA ASN A 81 -14.17 -17.91 3.52
C ASN A 81 -14.38 -17.04 4.77
N PRO A 82 -15.54 -17.18 5.45
CA PRO A 82 -15.87 -16.35 6.61
C PRO A 82 -14.70 -16.29 7.60
N CYS A 83 -14.29 -15.07 7.93
CA CYS A 83 -13.28 -14.81 8.93
C CYS A 83 -13.84 -13.84 9.97
N THR A 84 -13.24 -13.84 11.16
CA THR A 84 -13.52 -12.78 12.14
C THR A 84 -12.49 -11.66 11.91
N PRO A 85 -12.91 -10.44 11.52
CA PRO A 85 -11.99 -9.34 11.24
C PRO A 85 -11.01 -9.10 12.40
N GLY A 86 -9.73 -8.93 12.07
CA GLY A 86 -8.65 -8.74 13.05
C GLY A 86 -8.20 -9.97 13.83
N GLN A 87 -8.93 -11.09 13.81
CA GLN A 87 -8.57 -12.29 14.57
C GLN A 87 -7.75 -13.28 13.75
N PHE A 88 -6.72 -13.86 14.37
CA PHE A 88 -5.99 -14.97 13.76
C PHE A 88 -6.89 -16.18 13.56
N ARG A 89 -6.61 -16.95 12.51
CA ARG A 89 -7.31 -18.21 12.28
C ARG A 89 -7.00 -19.19 13.40
N THR A 90 -7.99 -19.99 13.77
CA THR A 90 -7.86 -21.08 14.76
C THR A 90 -7.73 -22.45 14.11
N ASN A 91 -8.02 -22.55 12.82
CA ASN A 91 -7.94 -23.75 12.02
C ASN A 91 -6.78 -23.72 11.02
N ASN A 92 -6.44 -24.90 10.52
CA ASN A 92 -5.51 -25.03 9.41
C ASN A 92 -6.19 -24.57 8.11
N VAL A 93 -5.38 -23.95 7.26
CA VAL A 93 -5.73 -23.51 5.91
C VAL A 93 -4.73 -24.12 4.95
N ALA A 94 -5.11 -24.28 3.70
CA ALA A 94 -4.21 -24.67 2.63
C ALA A 94 -4.72 -24.10 1.32
N PHE A 95 -3.82 -23.83 0.39
CA PHE A 95 -4.15 -23.32 -0.93
C PHE A 95 -3.22 -23.89 -1.99
N GLU A 96 -3.71 -23.96 -3.21
CA GLU A 96 -2.97 -24.50 -4.34
C GLU A 96 -1.86 -23.54 -4.79
N VAL A 97 -0.70 -24.10 -5.13
CA VAL A 97 0.41 -23.40 -5.77
C VAL A 97 0.18 -23.46 -7.27
N LEU A 98 -0.11 -22.32 -7.87
CA LEU A 98 -0.32 -22.21 -9.31
C LEU A 98 0.98 -21.86 -10.03
N SER A 99 1.17 -22.41 -11.23
CA SER A 99 2.39 -22.18 -12.02
C SER A 99 2.64 -20.71 -12.34
N ASN A 100 1.59 -19.94 -12.60
CA ASN A 100 1.65 -18.50 -12.86
C ASN A 100 1.89 -17.65 -11.61
N TRP A 101 1.90 -18.26 -10.42
CA TRP A 101 2.21 -17.58 -9.16
C TRP A 101 3.62 -17.84 -8.66
N CYS A 102 4.34 -18.80 -9.25
CA CYS A 102 5.63 -19.24 -8.75
C CYS A 102 6.71 -19.25 -9.84
N THR A 103 7.97 -19.17 -9.41
CA THR A 103 9.14 -19.42 -10.25
C THR A 103 9.93 -20.61 -9.70
N PRO A 104 10.81 -21.26 -10.49
CA PRO A 104 11.71 -22.29 -9.96
C PRO A 104 12.53 -21.81 -8.75
N LYS A 105 13.07 -20.59 -8.81
CA LYS A 105 13.85 -19.98 -7.71
C LYS A 105 12.99 -19.70 -6.48
N GLY A 106 11.77 -19.21 -6.69
CA GLY A 106 10.85 -18.93 -5.58
C GLY A 106 10.30 -20.20 -4.92
N LEU A 107 10.14 -21.30 -5.67
CA LEU A 107 9.86 -22.63 -5.10
C LEU A 107 11.06 -23.16 -4.29
N GLU A 108 12.28 -22.97 -4.79
CA GLU A 108 13.50 -23.29 -4.03
C GLU A 108 13.54 -22.53 -2.70
N ASP A 109 13.32 -21.21 -2.77
CA ASP A 109 13.30 -20.35 -1.60
C ASP A 109 12.19 -20.74 -0.62
N LEU A 110 10.98 -21.05 -1.10
CA LEU A 110 9.91 -21.52 -0.24
C LEU A 110 10.28 -22.83 0.47
N LEU A 111 10.88 -23.80 -0.24
CA LEU A 111 11.30 -25.06 0.38
C LEU A 111 12.25 -24.82 1.55
N ARG A 112 13.25 -23.95 1.34
CA ARG A 112 14.32 -23.63 2.30
C ARG A 112 13.85 -22.72 3.44
N ASN A 113 12.98 -21.75 3.15
CA ASN A 113 12.68 -20.62 4.03
C ASN A 113 11.20 -20.51 4.45
N LYS A 114 10.34 -21.50 4.14
CA LYS A 114 8.98 -21.57 4.71
C LYS A 114 9.01 -21.56 6.25
N PRO A 115 8.00 -20.99 6.93
CA PRO A 115 7.99 -20.99 8.38
C PRO A 115 7.92 -22.40 8.96
N ASN A 116 8.40 -22.57 10.20
CA ASN A 116 8.38 -23.85 10.90
C ASN A 116 6.98 -24.46 10.92
N THR A 117 6.87 -25.76 10.67
CA THR A 117 5.62 -26.55 10.54
C THR A 117 4.80 -26.30 9.28
N ALA A 118 5.13 -25.31 8.44
CA ALA A 118 4.52 -25.21 7.12
C ALA A 118 4.92 -26.39 6.22
N GLN A 119 3.99 -26.83 5.37
CA GLN A 119 4.16 -27.98 4.50
C GLN A 119 3.88 -27.60 3.04
N LEU A 120 4.61 -28.26 2.15
CA LEU A 120 4.27 -28.35 0.74
C LEU A 120 3.77 -29.78 0.52
N ILE A 121 2.54 -29.92 0.04
CA ILE A 121 1.83 -31.19 -0.06
C ILE A 121 1.53 -31.40 -1.55
N PRO A 122 2.06 -32.45 -2.18
CA PRO A 122 1.63 -32.83 -3.52
C PRO A 122 0.12 -33.18 -3.48
N SER A 123 -0.69 -32.42 -4.21
CA SER A 123 -2.14 -32.65 -4.31
C SER A 123 -2.42 -33.75 -5.32
N GLU A 124 -2.09 -34.98 -4.92
CA GLU A 124 -2.65 -36.25 -5.39
C GLU A 124 -2.69 -36.50 -6.92
N LEU A 125 -1.53 -36.51 -7.57
CA LEU A 125 -1.28 -37.33 -8.77
C LEU A 125 -0.15 -38.33 -8.47
N ALA A 126 -0.44 -39.63 -8.63
CA ALA A 126 0.54 -40.71 -8.61
C ALA A 126 1.01 -41.01 -10.04
N PHE A 127 2.31 -41.24 -10.24
CA PHE A 127 2.82 -41.72 -11.53
C PHE A 127 2.72 -43.25 -11.58
N VAL A 128 1.89 -43.80 -12.47
CA VAL A 128 1.64 -45.24 -12.63
C VAL A 128 1.59 -45.56 -14.13
N ASN A 129 2.36 -46.56 -14.59
CA ASN A 129 2.39 -47.02 -15.99
C ASN A 129 2.54 -45.87 -17.02
N ASP A 130 3.56 -45.04 -16.83
CA ASP A 130 3.90 -43.90 -17.71
C ASP A 130 2.83 -42.79 -17.82
N GLY A 131 1.90 -42.71 -16.85
CA GLY A 131 0.90 -41.65 -16.76
C GLY A 131 0.64 -41.18 -15.32
N TYR A 132 0.05 -40.00 -15.18
CA TYR A 132 -0.39 -39.46 -13.89
C TYR A 132 -1.84 -39.86 -13.61
N VAL A 133 -2.14 -40.37 -12.41
CA VAL A 133 -3.50 -40.73 -11.97
C VAL A 133 -3.84 -40.08 -10.63
N PRO A 134 -5.09 -39.66 -10.38
CA PRO A 134 -5.51 -39.14 -9.08
C PRO A 134 -5.19 -40.14 -7.96
N LEU A 135 -4.58 -39.70 -6.85
CA LEU A 135 -4.20 -40.61 -5.75
C LEU A 135 -5.42 -41.32 -5.13
N SER A 136 -6.60 -40.70 -5.18
CA SER A 136 -7.90 -41.28 -4.84
C SER A 136 -8.26 -42.53 -5.66
N SER A 137 -7.69 -42.68 -6.86
CA SER A 137 -7.91 -43.82 -7.76
C SER A 137 -6.93 -44.98 -7.51
N VAL A 138 -5.93 -44.81 -6.64
CA VAL A 138 -4.88 -45.82 -6.40
C VAL A 138 -5.17 -46.61 -5.12
N LYS A 139 -5.51 -47.90 -5.29
CA LYS A 139 -5.89 -48.80 -4.20
C LYS A 139 -4.72 -49.26 -3.31
N ASP A 140 -3.49 -49.21 -3.83
CA ASP A 140 -2.31 -49.73 -3.14
C ASP A 140 -1.25 -48.63 -2.97
N LYS A 141 -1.20 -48.05 -1.76
CA LYS A 141 -0.39 -46.85 -1.46
C LYS A 141 1.09 -47.15 -1.21
N ALA A 142 1.45 -48.43 -1.02
CA ALA A 142 2.80 -48.83 -0.59
C ALA A 142 3.89 -48.66 -1.67
N ASN A 143 3.51 -48.57 -2.95
CA ASN A 143 4.44 -48.46 -4.09
C ASN A 143 4.32 -47.11 -4.85
N LEU A 144 3.64 -46.13 -4.26
CA LEU A 144 3.44 -44.82 -4.88
C LEU A 144 4.73 -43.98 -4.85
N LYS A 145 5.30 -43.69 -6.02
CA LYS A 145 6.27 -42.61 -6.16
C LYS A 145 5.51 -41.31 -6.38
N LEU A 146 5.62 -40.38 -5.43
CA LEU A 146 5.18 -39.01 -5.65
C LEU A 146 5.87 -38.46 -6.91
N ALA A 147 5.11 -37.80 -7.79
CA ALA A 147 5.65 -37.10 -8.95
C ALA A 147 6.68 -36.03 -8.55
N PHE A 148 6.52 -35.50 -7.34
CA PHE A 148 7.44 -34.61 -6.66
C PHE A 148 7.35 -34.87 -5.15
N ASP A 149 8.49 -35.13 -4.53
CA ASP A 149 8.62 -35.37 -3.09
C ASP A 149 9.36 -34.17 -2.47
N PRO A 150 8.64 -33.25 -1.78
CA PRO A 150 9.23 -32.02 -1.22
C PRO A 150 10.34 -32.30 -0.21
N ASP A 151 10.24 -33.39 0.55
CA ASP A 151 11.24 -33.79 1.54
C ASP A 151 12.51 -34.32 0.86
N LYS A 152 12.38 -35.06 -0.25
CA LYS A 152 13.53 -35.43 -1.09
C LYS A 152 14.15 -34.23 -1.81
N ALA A 153 13.35 -33.27 -2.26
CA ALA A 153 13.84 -32.03 -2.88
C ALA A 153 14.73 -31.24 -1.89
N LEU A 154 14.34 -31.19 -0.62
CA LEU A 154 15.13 -30.58 0.46
C LEU A 154 16.38 -31.38 0.81
N ALA A 155 16.27 -32.71 0.92
CA ALA A 155 17.37 -33.57 1.36
C ALA A 155 18.49 -33.74 0.32
N LYS A 156 18.21 -33.54 -0.98
CA LYS A 156 19.17 -33.78 -2.07
C LYS A 156 19.84 -32.53 -2.66
N ASN A 157 19.53 -31.32 -2.19
CA ASN A 157 19.76 -30.09 -2.98
C ASN A 157 19.12 -30.23 -4.36
N CYS A 158 17.78 -30.23 -4.43
CA CYS A 158 17.00 -30.25 -5.67
C CYS A 158 17.72 -29.44 -6.77
N SER A 159 18.03 -30.08 -7.90
CA SER A 159 18.73 -29.38 -8.97
C SER A 159 17.82 -28.32 -9.58
N GLU A 160 18.39 -27.27 -10.17
CA GLU A 160 17.60 -26.26 -10.89
C GLU A 160 16.71 -26.91 -11.96
N SER A 161 17.20 -27.95 -12.64
CA SER A 161 16.43 -28.75 -13.61
C SER A 161 15.23 -29.47 -13.01
N ASP A 162 15.32 -29.96 -11.77
CA ASP A 162 14.19 -30.62 -11.10
C ASP A 162 13.06 -29.63 -10.82
N LEU A 163 13.42 -28.42 -10.36
CA LEU A 163 12.45 -27.36 -10.07
C LEU A 163 11.84 -26.77 -11.34
N GLN A 164 12.63 -26.65 -12.41
CA GLN A 164 12.11 -26.29 -13.74
C GLN A 164 11.13 -27.35 -14.26
N SER A 165 11.44 -28.64 -14.08
CA SER A 165 10.54 -29.73 -14.47
C SER A 165 9.22 -29.70 -13.68
N LEU A 166 9.28 -29.48 -12.36
CA LEU A 166 8.09 -29.31 -11.53
C LEU A 166 7.24 -28.12 -12.01
N HIS A 167 7.87 -26.97 -12.23
CA HIS A 167 7.19 -25.76 -12.70
C HIS A 167 6.46 -25.99 -14.04
N ALA A 168 7.11 -26.66 -14.99
CA ALA A 168 6.49 -27.03 -16.26
C ALA A 168 5.29 -27.97 -16.09
N LYS A 169 5.38 -28.97 -15.20
CA LYS A 169 4.27 -29.88 -14.89
C LYS A 169 3.10 -29.16 -14.22
N LEU A 170 3.37 -28.21 -13.32
CA LEU A 170 2.33 -27.35 -12.74
C LEU A 170 1.63 -26.54 -13.85
N ALA A 171 2.37 -26.03 -14.83
CA ALA A 171 1.80 -25.27 -15.95
C ALA A 171 0.94 -26.11 -16.89
N GLN A 172 1.29 -27.39 -17.06
CA GLN A 172 0.55 -28.35 -17.88
C GLN A 172 -0.64 -28.98 -17.15
N GLY A 173 -0.72 -28.83 -15.83
CA GLY A 173 -1.72 -29.51 -14.98
C GLY A 173 -1.36 -30.97 -14.64
N ASP A 174 -0.16 -31.42 -15.02
CA ASP A 174 0.37 -32.76 -14.76
C ASP A 174 0.86 -32.94 -13.31
N ALA A 175 0.98 -31.85 -12.57
CA ALA A 175 1.25 -31.84 -11.15
C ALA A 175 0.33 -30.84 -10.45
N ARG A 176 0.02 -31.12 -9.18
CA ARG A 176 -0.64 -30.18 -8.28
C ARG A 176 0.13 -30.13 -6.97
N LEU A 177 0.32 -28.94 -6.46
CA LEU A 177 1.03 -28.69 -5.21
C LEU A 177 0.17 -27.80 -4.34
N VAL A 178 0.09 -28.12 -3.05
CA VAL A 178 -0.67 -27.36 -2.07
C VAL A 178 0.30 -26.85 -1.02
N TYR A 179 0.23 -25.56 -0.74
CA TYR A 179 0.92 -24.97 0.39
C TYR A 179 -0.01 -24.96 1.59
N GLN A 180 0.45 -25.55 2.69
CA GLN A 180 -0.17 -25.49 4.00
C GLN A 180 0.69 -24.61 4.90
N PRO A 181 0.23 -23.39 5.24
CA PRO A 181 0.87 -22.52 6.22
C PRO A 181 0.98 -23.18 7.62
N PRO A 182 1.77 -22.59 8.53
CA PRO A 182 2.00 -23.13 9.88
C PRO A 182 0.72 -23.34 10.69
N GLU A 183 0.80 -24.14 11.76
CA GLU A 183 -0.32 -24.32 12.68
C GLU A 183 -0.75 -23.02 13.38
N ALA A 184 -2.05 -22.90 13.66
CA ALA A 184 -2.68 -21.70 14.22
C ALA A 184 -2.12 -21.26 15.59
N SER A 185 -1.64 -22.20 16.39
CA SER A 185 -1.28 -21.98 17.81
C SER A 185 -0.12 -21.02 18.04
N LYS A 186 0.69 -20.72 17.01
CA LYS A 186 1.92 -19.91 17.12
C LYS A 186 1.93 -18.67 16.22
N LEU A 187 0.82 -18.36 15.55
CA LEU A 187 0.76 -17.31 14.53
C LEU A 187 1.15 -15.93 15.07
N GLU A 188 0.63 -15.55 16.24
CA GLU A 188 0.92 -14.27 16.86
C GLU A 188 2.41 -14.10 17.17
N GLN A 189 3.01 -15.10 17.81
CA GLN A 189 4.41 -15.10 18.17
C GLN A 189 5.31 -15.04 16.93
N GLN A 190 4.99 -15.83 15.89
CA GLN A 190 5.75 -15.83 14.64
C GLN A 190 5.64 -14.49 13.91
N LEU A 191 4.45 -13.89 13.84
CA LEU A 191 4.26 -12.57 13.27
C LEU A 191 5.05 -11.51 14.04
N ALA A 192 5.01 -11.52 15.38
CA ALA A 192 5.78 -10.60 16.20
C ALA A 192 7.30 -10.69 15.94
N ILE A 193 7.82 -11.91 15.76
CA ILE A 193 9.23 -12.12 15.41
C ILE A 193 9.55 -11.53 14.03
N ILE A 194 8.71 -11.80 13.03
CA ILE A 194 8.86 -11.27 11.66
C ILE A 194 8.90 -9.73 11.68
N LEU A 195 7.93 -9.10 12.36
CA LEU A 195 7.85 -7.64 12.48
C LEU A 195 9.06 -7.05 13.21
N ARG A 196 9.52 -7.70 14.29
CA ARG A 196 10.71 -7.25 15.03
C ARG A 196 11.96 -7.27 14.16
N ILE A 197 12.17 -8.32 13.36
CA ILE A 197 13.31 -8.41 12.43
C ILE A 197 13.28 -7.24 11.44
N TYR A 198 12.11 -6.98 10.83
CA TYR A 198 11.96 -5.84 9.92
C TYR A 198 12.27 -4.50 10.61
N ASN A 199 11.64 -4.23 11.76
CA ASN A 199 11.84 -2.98 12.50
C ASN A 199 13.31 -2.74 12.89
N SER A 200 14.05 -3.80 13.21
CA SER A 200 15.48 -3.71 13.54
C SER A 200 16.37 -3.44 12.32
N ASN A 201 16.00 -3.97 11.16
CA ASN A 201 16.84 -3.91 9.95
C ASN A 201 16.55 -2.68 9.09
N ILE A 202 15.30 -2.21 9.02
CA ILE A 202 14.92 -1.14 8.07
C ILE A 202 15.66 0.18 8.32
N ASN A 203 15.97 0.51 9.58
CA ASN A 203 16.71 1.72 9.92
C ASN A 203 18.21 1.65 9.55
N GLN A 204 18.71 0.47 9.20
CA GLN A 204 20.09 0.25 8.78
C GLN A 204 20.25 0.27 7.26
N ALA A 205 19.15 0.20 6.51
CA ALA A 205 19.15 0.26 5.06
C ALA A 205 19.39 1.69 4.58
N ASN A 206 20.39 1.87 3.72
CA ASN A 206 20.86 3.18 3.26
C ASN A 206 20.40 3.50 1.83
N THR A 207 20.04 2.47 1.06
CA THR A 207 19.56 2.62 -0.32
C THR A 207 18.10 2.24 -0.46
N ASP A 208 17.46 2.76 -1.51
CA ASP A 208 16.08 2.39 -1.84
C ASP A 208 15.95 0.90 -2.17
N ASP A 209 16.96 0.30 -2.81
CA ASP A 209 16.98 -1.13 -3.13
C ASP A 209 17.03 -2.01 -1.88
N GLU A 210 17.86 -1.66 -0.90
CA GLU A 210 17.91 -2.38 0.39
C GLU A 210 16.57 -2.26 1.14
N LYS A 211 15.94 -1.09 1.12
CA LYS A 211 14.63 -0.87 1.75
C LYS A 211 13.54 -1.68 1.06
N ILE A 212 13.49 -1.67 -0.28
CA ILE A 212 12.51 -2.45 -1.06
C ILE A 212 12.72 -3.95 -0.81
N LEU A 213 13.97 -4.41 -0.73
CA LEU A 213 14.27 -5.81 -0.40
C LEU A 213 13.73 -6.20 0.98
N LEU A 214 14.00 -5.41 2.02
CA LEU A 214 13.48 -5.67 3.37
C LEU A 214 11.95 -5.63 3.43
N ILE A 215 11.31 -4.75 2.66
CA ILE A 215 9.85 -4.70 2.52
C ILE A 215 9.36 -5.99 1.84
N ALA A 216 9.96 -6.39 0.71
CA ALA A 216 9.61 -7.62 0.00
C ALA A 216 9.75 -8.86 0.89
N GLU A 217 10.85 -8.97 1.64
CA GLU A 217 11.07 -10.04 2.62
C GLU A 217 9.99 -10.07 3.71
N LEU A 218 9.65 -8.91 4.27
CA LEU A 218 8.61 -8.82 5.28
C LEU A 218 7.25 -9.28 4.73
N ILE A 219 6.84 -8.75 3.57
CA ILE A 219 5.54 -9.08 2.98
C ILE A 219 5.48 -10.56 2.61
N GLN A 220 6.50 -11.12 1.97
CA GLN A 220 6.59 -12.56 1.66
C GLN A 220 6.46 -13.41 2.93
N ARG A 221 7.19 -13.08 4.00
CA ARG A 221 7.11 -13.84 5.26
C ARG A 221 5.72 -13.77 5.89
N CYS A 222 5.05 -12.63 5.81
CA CYS A 222 3.68 -12.47 6.31
C CYS A 222 2.66 -13.26 5.48
N THR A 223 2.76 -13.25 4.15
CA THR A 223 1.85 -13.99 3.27
C THR A 223 2.04 -15.50 3.39
N ARG A 224 3.29 -15.97 3.54
CA ARG A 224 3.62 -17.38 3.85
C ARG A 224 3.12 -17.81 5.24
N LEU A 225 3.19 -16.94 6.25
CA LEU A 225 2.61 -17.23 7.57
C LEU A 225 1.08 -17.42 7.50
N HIS A 226 0.44 -16.64 6.62
CA HIS A 226 -0.99 -16.68 6.36
C HIS A 226 -1.84 -16.68 7.66
N PRO A 227 -1.67 -15.68 8.54
CA PRO A 227 -2.20 -15.71 9.90
C PRO A 227 -3.73 -15.52 9.98
N PHE A 228 -4.35 -14.99 8.93
CA PHE A 228 -5.81 -14.79 8.89
C PHE A 228 -6.49 -15.86 8.05
N ARG A 229 -7.78 -16.10 8.32
CA ARG A 229 -8.58 -17.09 7.58
C ARG A 229 -8.82 -16.66 6.13
N ASP A 230 -8.91 -15.35 5.89
CA ASP A 230 -8.98 -14.71 4.58
C ASP A 230 -8.41 -13.28 4.71
N GLY A 231 -8.27 -12.53 3.63
CA GLY A 231 -7.86 -11.12 3.67
C GLY A 231 -6.36 -10.90 3.81
N ASN A 232 -5.54 -11.96 3.72
CA ASN A 232 -4.09 -11.87 3.86
C ASN A 232 -3.45 -10.94 2.82
N ASN A 233 -3.74 -11.11 1.52
CA ASN A 233 -3.13 -10.26 0.48
C ASN A 233 -3.63 -8.81 0.53
N ARG A 234 -4.91 -8.58 0.83
CA ARG A 234 -5.44 -7.25 1.12
C ARG A 234 -4.68 -6.55 2.24
N THR A 235 -4.42 -7.28 3.33
CA THR A 235 -3.72 -6.75 4.50
C THR A 235 -2.25 -6.50 4.23
N PHE A 236 -1.53 -7.50 3.71
CA PHE A 236 -0.07 -7.45 3.60
C PHE A 236 0.40 -6.79 2.31
N VAL A 237 -0.21 -7.15 1.18
CA VAL A 237 0.23 -6.69 -0.14
C VAL A 237 -0.38 -5.34 -0.48
N ASN A 238 -1.71 -5.19 -0.46
CA ASN A 238 -2.34 -3.92 -0.85
C ASN A 238 -2.11 -2.81 0.18
N CYS A 239 -2.25 -3.11 1.48
CA CYS A 239 -2.14 -2.09 2.53
C CYS A 239 -0.73 -1.97 3.12
N LEU A 240 -0.19 -3.04 3.72
CA LEU A 240 1.07 -2.95 4.46
C LEU A 240 2.26 -2.63 3.54
N ALA A 241 2.36 -3.24 2.35
CA ALA A 241 3.46 -2.94 1.42
C ALA A 241 3.46 -1.45 1.04
N ASN A 242 2.29 -0.91 0.66
CA ASN A 242 2.16 0.51 0.34
C ASN A 242 2.45 1.43 1.53
N ARG A 243 1.99 1.09 2.74
CA ARG A 243 2.38 1.81 3.97
C ARG A 243 3.89 1.89 4.09
N LEU A 244 4.59 0.76 3.98
CA LEU A 244 6.02 0.68 4.22
C LEU A 244 6.83 1.39 3.14
N LEU A 245 6.41 1.30 1.88
CA LEU A 245 6.99 2.08 0.80
C LEU A 245 6.87 3.58 1.10
N ILE A 246 5.66 4.04 1.43
CA ILE A 246 5.41 5.45 1.77
C ILE A 246 6.27 5.88 2.95
N GLU A 247 6.27 5.12 4.04
CA GLU A 247 7.00 5.40 5.28
C GLU A 247 8.51 5.58 5.06
N ASN A 248 9.06 4.90 4.06
CA ASN A 248 10.48 4.94 3.71
C ASN A 248 10.83 5.93 2.59
N GLY A 249 9.87 6.77 2.16
CA GLY A 249 10.09 7.77 1.12
C GLY A 249 10.05 7.21 -0.31
N LEU A 250 9.49 6.01 -0.49
CA LEU A 250 9.38 5.32 -1.78
C LEU A 250 8.00 5.51 -2.40
N CYS A 251 7.92 5.34 -3.73
CA CYS A 251 6.66 5.39 -4.47
C CYS A 251 5.73 4.23 -4.05
N PRO A 252 4.40 4.44 -3.91
CA PRO A 252 3.42 3.36 -3.83
C PRO A 252 3.41 2.48 -5.10
N VAL A 253 2.70 1.36 -5.06
CA VAL A 253 2.66 0.36 -6.14
C VAL A 253 1.26 0.11 -6.68
N LEU A 254 1.16 -0.10 -8.01
CA LEU A 254 0.03 -0.74 -8.68
C LEU A 254 0.45 -2.12 -9.17
N LEU A 255 -0.03 -3.17 -8.50
CA LEU A 255 0.38 -4.54 -8.80
C LEU A 255 -0.52 -5.19 -9.85
N PHE A 256 0.11 -5.86 -10.82
CA PHE A 256 -0.62 -6.66 -11.81
C PHE A 256 -1.17 -7.96 -11.20
N GLU A 257 -0.31 -8.74 -10.54
CA GLU A 257 -0.65 -10.00 -9.89
C GLU A 257 -0.04 -10.01 -8.48
N PRO A 258 -0.84 -9.81 -7.42
CA PRO A 258 -0.32 -9.80 -6.05
C PRO A 258 -0.20 -11.19 -5.42
N ASN A 259 -0.71 -12.27 -6.04
CA ASN A 259 -0.67 -13.63 -5.46
C ASN A 259 0.66 -14.37 -5.69
N ILE A 260 1.72 -13.62 -6.02
CA ILE A 260 3.08 -14.14 -6.24
C ILE A 260 3.99 -14.02 -5.01
N PHE A 261 3.57 -13.23 -4.01
CA PHE A 261 4.42 -12.90 -2.86
C PHE A 261 4.81 -14.12 -2.03
N GLU A 262 4.04 -15.20 -2.07
CA GLU A 262 4.35 -16.45 -1.37
C GLU A 262 5.42 -17.28 -2.07
N PHE A 263 5.53 -17.18 -3.40
CA PHE A 263 6.23 -18.17 -4.23
C PHE A 263 7.30 -17.57 -5.15
N HIS A 264 7.64 -16.30 -4.97
CA HIS A 264 8.80 -15.64 -5.57
C HIS A 264 9.83 -15.34 -4.47
N THR A 265 11.11 -15.29 -4.84
CA THR A 265 12.18 -14.82 -3.94
C THR A 265 12.03 -13.33 -3.61
N PRO A 266 12.56 -12.85 -2.48
CA PRO A 266 12.53 -11.41 -2.18
C PRO A 266 13.21 -10.56 -3.27
N THR A 267 14.29 -11.06 -3.86
CA THR A 267 14.99 -10.38 -4.96
C THR A 267 14.13 -10.29 -6.23
N GLU A 268 13.39 -11.35 -6.60
CA GLU A 268 12.42 -11.26 -7.71
C GLU A 268 11.30 -10.26 -7.39
N LEU A 269 10.84 -10.23 -6.14
CA LEU A 269 9.81 -9.29 -5.70
C LEU A 269 10.28 -7.82 -5.71
N VAL A 270 11.58 -7.54 -5.54
CA VAL A 270 12.13 -6.18 -5.73
C VAL A 270 11.86 -5.69 -7.14
N SER A 271 12.12 -6.50 -8.17
CA SER A 271 11.83 -6.14 -9.56
C SER A 271 10.34 -5.89 -9.79
N VAL A 272 9.48 -6.78 -9.27
CA VAL A 272 8.02 -6.61 -9.35
C VAL A 272 7.58 -5.29 -8.70
N LEU A 273 8.08 -4.99 -7.50
CA LEU A 273 7.73 -3.76 -6.79
C LEU A 273 8.20 -2.52 -7.56
N LYS A 274 9.41 -2.52 -8.14
CA LYS A 274 9.92 -1.41 -8.96
C LYS A 274 9.07 -1.21 -10.22
N ASP A 275 8.71 -2.28 -10.91
CA ASP A 275 7.83 -2.21 -12.07
C ASP A 275 6.47 -1.64 -11.66
N ALA A 276 5.91 -2.11 -10.55
CA ALA A 276 4.65 -1.62 -10.01
C ALA A 276 4.71 -0.15 -9.54
N GLN A 277 5.88 0.35 -9.10
CA GLN A 277 6.11 1.76 -8.80
C GLN A 277 6.12 2.61 -10.07
N GLN A 278 6.72 2.09 -11.16
CA GLN A 278 6.67 2.75 -12.47
C GLN A 278 5.23 2.82 -12.97
N GLN A 279 4.46 1.74 -12.84
CA GLN A 279 3.03 1.72 -13.20
C GLN A 279 2.23 2.79 -12.43
N PHE A 280 2.50 2.94 -11.13
CA PHE A 280 1.89 3.99 -10.30
C PHE A 280 2.23 5.39 -10.83
N MET A 281 3.49 5.66 -11.13
CA MET A 281 3.94 6.96 -11.64
C MET A 281 3.43 7.26 -13.05
N SER A 282 3.44 6.28 -13.95
CA SER A 282 2.87 6.41 -15.29
C SER A 282 1.39 6.78 -15.23
N ARG A 283 0.65 6.25 -14.24
CA ARG A 283 -0.76 6.60 -14.07
C ARG A 283 -0.99 8.03 -13.61
N ILE A 284 -0.08 8.59 -12.80
CA ILE A 284 -0.12 10.01 -12.42
C ILE A 284 0.19 10.89 -13.63
N GLN A 285 1.21 10.53 -14.42
CA GLN A 285 1.69 11.33 -15.54
C GLN A 285 0.71 11.32 -16.73
N ALA A 286 0.04 10.20 -16.96
CA ALA A 286 -0.93 10.04 -18.03
C ALA A 286 -2.22 9.35 -17.54
N PRO A 287 -3.09 10.08 -16.81
CA PRO A 287 -4.36 9.58 -16.27
C PRO A 287 -5.37 9.13 -17.31
N GLU A 288 -5.13 9.26 -18.62
CA GLU A 288 -6.05 8.75 -19.64
C GLU A 288 -5.46 7.56 -20.39
N THR A 289 -4.16 7.29 -20.22
CA THR A 289 -3.49 6.19 -20.92
C THR A 289 -3.88 4.85 -20.29
N PRO A 290 -4.22 3.85 -21.11
CA PRO A 290 -4.50 2.52 -20.61
C PRO A 290 -3.35 1.93 -19.80
N ILE A 291 -3.67 1.25 -18.71
CA ILE A 291 -2.71 0.53 -17.87
C ILE A 291 -3.16 -0.92 -17.74
N PHE A 292 -2.24 -1.88 -17.89
CA PHE A 292 -2.57 -3.31 -17.95
C PHE A 292 -3.68 -3.63 -18.98
N ASN A 293 -3.59 -3.00 -20.16
CA ASN A 293 -4.58 -3.08 -21.26
C ASN A 293 -6.00 -2.58 -20.90
N TYR A 294 -6.16 -1.92 -19.76
CA TYR A 294 -7.43 -1.38 -19.33
C TYR A 294 -7.59 0.08 -19.72
N ASP A 295 -8.62 0.36 -20.52
CA ASP A 295 -8.93 1.68 -21.04
C ASP A 295 -10.03 2.35 -20.22
N ASN A 296 -9.65 3.35 -19.42
CA ASN A 296 -10.58 4.08 -18.56
C ASN A 296 -11.62 4.91 -19.34
N SER A 297 -11.36 5.25 -20.61
CA SER A 297 -12.32 5.99 -21.45
C SER A 297 -13.61 5.18 -21.73
N LYS A 298 -13.54 3.85 -21.59
CA LYS A 298 -14.69 2.95 -21.76
C LYS A 298 -15.63 2.88 -20.54
N ILE A 299 -15.23 3.47 -19.40
CA ILE A 299 -16.00 3.44 -18.14
C ILE A 299 -17.09 4.53 -18.10
N GLY A 300 -17.02 5.55 -18.97
CA GLY A 300 -17.90 6.72 -18.95
C GLY A 300 -19.40 6.45 -18.99
N LEU A 301 -19.84 5.19 -19.14
CA LEU A 301 -21.24 4.77 -19.19
C LEU A 301 -21.63 3.63 -18.23
N ILE A 302 -20.73 3.01 -17.46
CA ILE A 302 -21.02 1.68 -16.85
C ILE A 302 -21.19 1.66 -15.32
N GLU A 303 -20.78 2.69 -14.56
CA GLU A 303 -20.60 2.53 -13.10
C GLU A 303 -21.15 3.65 -12.19
N ASP A 304 -22.12 4.46 -12.65
CA ASP A 304 -22.86 5.48 -11.87
C ASP A 304 -22.01 6.36 -10.92
N GLY A 305 -20.74 6.62 -11.27
CA GLY A 305 -19.83 7.40 -10.43
C GLY A 305 -19.43 6.75 -9.10
N LYS A 306 -19.75 5.45 -8.87
CA LYS A 306 -19.47 4.73 -7.61
C LYS A 306 -18.00 4.82 -7.21
N PHE A 307 -17.08 4.44 -8.09
CA PHE A 307 -15.64 4.41 -7.77
C PHE A 307 -15.02 5.81 -7.72
N VAL A 308 -15.56 6.76 -8.48
CA VAL A 308 -15.22 8.19 -8.33
C VAL A 308 -15.61 8.69 -6.93
N SER A 309 -16.79 8.28 -6.43
CA SER A 309 -17.22 8.59 -5.06
C SER A 309 -16.30 7.95 -4.01
N MET A 310 -15.88 6.70 -4.20
CA MET A 310 -14.89 6.05 -3.31
C MET A 310 -13.55 6.77 -3.33
N GLY A 311 -13.07 7.18 -4.51
CA GLY A 311 -11.84 7.97 -4.64
C GLY A 311 -11.94 9.33 -3.96
N ARG A 312 -13.11 9.99 -4.06
CA ARG A 312 -13.39 11.25 -3.37
C ARG A 312 -13.39 11.08 -1.85
N ASP A 313 -14.05 10.05 -1.32
CA ASP A 313 -14.01 9.71 0.11
C ASP A 313 -12.58 9.46 0.59
N PHE A 314 -11.82 8.66 -0.17
CA PHE A 314 -10.42 8.39 0.12
C PHE A 314 -9.61 9.70 0.20
N LYS A 315 -9.71 10.58 -0.80
CA LYS A 315 -8.98 11.85 -0.82
C LYS A 315 -9.40 12.78 0.32
N GLN A 316 -10.68 12.85 0.67
CA GLN A 316 -11.16 13.64 1.81
C GLN A 316 -10.56 13.17 3.13
N ARG A 317 -10.55 11.85 3.35
CA ARG A 317 -9.98 11.28 4.58
C ARG A 317 -8.46 11.32 4.60
N PHE A 318 -7.82 11.17 3.44
CA PHE A 318 -6.39 11.38 3.28
C PHE A 318 -6.01 12.82 3.57
N SER A 319 -6.78 13.79 3.06
CA SER A 319 -6.63 15.21 3.39
C SER A 319 -6.69 15.42 4.90
N ALA A 320 -7.71 14.90 5.59
CA ALA A 320 -7.82 15.00 7.05
C ALA A 320 -6.59 14.41 7.79
N LEU A 321 -6.06 13.28 7.30
CA LEU A 321 -4.82 12.69 7.83
C LEU A 321 -3.61 13.61 7.64
N ILE A 322 -3.39 14.13 6.43
CA ILE A 322 -2.27 15.05 6.14
C ILE A 322 -2.37 16.31 7.00
N TYR A 323 -3.57 16.88 7.14
CA TYR A 323 -3.79 18.06 7.98
C TYR A 323 -3.45 17.77 9.45
N LYS A 324 -3.85 16.60 9.98
CA LYS A 324 -3.48 16.17 11.34
C LYS A 324 -1.95 16.05 11.50
N LEU A 325 -1.25 15.46 10.53
CA LEU A 325 0.22 15.38 10.53
C LEU A 325 0.85 16.77 10.52
N ALA A 326 0.33 17.69 9.70
CA ALA A 326 0.78 19.08 9.65
C ALA A 326 0.64 19.77 11.02
N GLN A 327 -0.52 19.63 11.67
CA GLN A 327 -0.77 20.20 13.00
C GLN A 327 0.18 19.63 14.06
N GLN A 328 0.45 18.32 14.01
CA GLN A 328 1.43 17.71 14.92
C GLN A 328 2.82 18.31 14.74
N GLN A 329 3.30 18.49 13.50
CA GLN A 329 4.60 19.12 13.24
C GLN A 329 4.62 20.59 13.66
N TYR A 330 3.55 21.32 13.39
CA TYR A 330 3.41 22.71 13.81
C TYR A 330 3.47 22.85 15.33
N SER A 331 2.78 21.98 16.08
CA SER A 331 2.81 21.97 17.56
C SER A 331 4.20 21.69 18.13
N LYS A 332 5.01 20.89 17.42
CA LYS A 332 6.42 20.60 17.72
C LYS A 332 7.37 21.72 17.27
N LYS A 333 6.85 22.84 16.75
CA LYS A 333 7.59 23.97 16.15
C LYS A 333 8.46 23.56 14.94
N ASN A 334 8.16 22.42 14.31
CA ASN A 334 8.78 22.00 13.06
C ASN A 334 8.03 22.65 11.88
N TYR A 335 8.16 23.97 11.77
CA TYR A 335 7.37 24.77 10.83
C TYR A 335 7.70 24.47 9.37
N LEU A 336 8.93 24.07 9.07
CA LEU A 336 9.34 23.66 7.72
C LEU A 336 8.51 22.46 7.27
N LEU A 337 8.56 21.36 8.04
CA LEU A 337 7.81 20.15 7.70
C LEU A 337 6.28 20.36 7.79
N ALA A 338 5.82 21.18 8.74
CA ALA A 338 4.41 21.56 8.82
C ALA A 338 3.93 22.28 7.54
N SER A 339 4.73 23.22 7.01
CA SER A 339 4.41 23.94 5.78
C SER A 339 4.31 23.00 4.59
N GLU A 340 5.20 22.02 4.47
CA GLU A 340 5.15 21.03 3.39
C GLU A 340 3.87 20.18 3.45
N TYR A 341 3.45 19.75 4.66
CA TYR A 341 2.19 19.02 4.81
C TYR A 341 0.96 19.89 4.52
N PHE A 342 0.93 21.14 5.00
CA PHE A 342 -0.18 22.04 4.69
C PHE A 342 -0.26 22.35 3.19
N GLN A 343 0.86 22.41 2.48
CA GLN A 343 0.88 22.56 1.03
C GLN A 343 0.29 21.32 0.33
N ILE A 344 0.68 20.11 0.72
CA ILE A 344 0.08 18.87 0.18
C ILE A 344 -1.43 18.86 0.44
N ASN A 345 -1.82 19.23 1.65
CA ASN A 345 -3.22 19.27 2.06
C ASN A 345 -4.05 20.28 1.24
N TYR A 346 -3.49 21.47 0.99
CA TYR A 346 -4.15 22.49 0.16
C TYR A 346 -4.35 22.01 -1.28
N GLU A 347 -3.36 21.37 -1.90
CA GLU A 347 -3.50 20.82 -3.25
C GLU A 347 -4.50 19.66 -3.31
N LEU A 348 -4.56 18.82 -2.27
CA LEU A 348 -5.60 17.78 -2.13
C LEU A 348 -7.01 18.39 -2.08
N GLU A 349 -7.23 19.38 -1.22
CA GLU A 349 -8.52 20.05 -1.10
C GLU A 349 -8.92 20.72 -2.40
N LYS A 350 -7.97 21.27 -3.17
CA LYS A 350 -8.24 21.80 -4.51
C LYS A 350 -8.74 20.76 -5.51
N GLN A 351 -8.15 19.56 -5.50
CA GLN A 351 -8.59 18.47 -6.36
C GLN A 351 -9.99 17.98 -5.99
N ILE A 352 -10.34 17.98 -4.70
CA ILE A 352 -11.65 17.56 -4.22
C ILE A 352 -12.71 18.62 -4.53
N ASN A 353 -12.46 19.87 -4.10
CA ASN A 353 -13.31 21.04 -4.29
C ASN A 353 -12.50 22.32 -4.01
N ASP A 354 -12.07 22.98 -5.08
CA ASP A 354 -11.24 24.20 -5.08
C ASP A 354 -11.79 25.34 -4.21
N LYS A 355 -13.12 25.46 -4.13
CA LYS A 355 -13.84 26.45 -3.33
C LYS A 355 -14.51 25.81 -2.12
N SER A 356 -13.71 25.21 -1.25
CA SER A 356 -14.17 24.66 0.03
C SER A 356 -13.67 25.47 1.22
N THR A 357 -14.37 25.36 2.35
CA THR A 357 -13.86 25.93 3.61
C THR A 357 -12.54 25.28 4.01
N ASN A 358 -12.36 23.99 3.70
CA ASN A 358 -11.15 23.25 4.01
C ASN A 358 -9.94 23.78 3.22
N SER A 359 -10.07 24.01 1.90
CA SER A 359 -8.96 24.59 1.12
C SER A 359 -8.51 25.94 1.68
N GLY A 360 -9.43 26.77 2.16
CA GLY A 360 -9.10 28.03 2.84
C GLY A 360 -8.42 27.83 4.19
N ILE A 361 -8.85 26.85 5.00
CA ILE A 361 -8.20 26.52 6.27
C ILE A 361 -6.78 26.01 6.04
N SER A 362 -6.56 25.16 5.04
CA SER A 362 -5.23 24.63 4.69
C SER A 362 -4.30 25.74 4.23
N LEU A 363 -4.78 26.64 3.38
CA LEU A 363 -4.02 27.79 2.88
C LEU A 363 -3.67 28.78 3.98
N PHE A 364 -4.61 29.04 4.90
CA PHE A 364 -4.37 29.85 6.10
C PHE A 364 -3.29 29.23 6.99
N SER A 365 -3.35 27.91 7.20
CA SER A 365 -2.42 27.17 8.07
C SER A 365 -1.01 27.08 7.46
N LEU A 366 -0.92 26.97 6.13
CA LEU A 366 0.33 27.11 5.38
C LEU A 366 0.93 28.51 5.59
N ALA A 367 0.14 29.57 5.40
CA ALA A 367 0.59 30.95 5.59
C ALA A 367 1.14 31.19 7.01
N LEU A 368 0.50 30.61 8.03
CA LEU A 368 1.00 30.67 9.40
C LEU A 368 2.39 30.03 9.55
N SER A 369 2.58 28.83 8.98
CA SER A 369 3.88 28.12 9.04
C SER A 369 4.99 28.92 8.36
N LEU A 370 4.69 29.48 7.18
CA LEU A 370 5.63 30.31 6.42
C LEU A 370 5.99 31.60 7.16
N LYS A 371 5.03 32.23 7.84
CA LYS A 371 5.29 33.39 8.70
C LYS A 371 6.27 33.04 9.83
N GLN A 372 6.09 31.89 10.48
CA GLN A 372 7.01 31.43 11.54
C GLN A 372 8.42 31.13 11.03
N LEU A 373 8.56 30.77 9.75
CA LEU A 373 9.86 30.58 9.08
C LEU A 373 10.50 31.89 8.61
N GLY A 374 9.86 33.04 8.81
CA GLY A 374 10.34 34.34 8.30
C GLY A 374 10.15 34.51 6.79
N GLN A 375 9.41 33.62 6.11
CA GLN A 375 9.08 33.76 4.69
C GLN A 375 7.90 34.72 4.50
N LEU A 376 8.10 35.97 4.92
CA LEU A 376 7.06 36.97 5.10
C LEU A 376 6.27 37.27 3.81
N GLN A 377 6.95 37.45 2.68
CA GLN A 377 6.29 37.76 1.40
C GLN A 377 5.38 36.62 0.91
N LEU A 378 5.83 35.38 1.06
CA LEU A 378 5.06 34.21 0.68
C LEU A 378 3.86 34.01 1.62
N ALA A 379 4.09 34.14 2.94
CA ALA A 379 3.03 34.11 3.94
C ALA A 379 1.94 35.15 3.67
N ARG A 380 2.33 36.40 3.38
CA ARG A 380 1.42 37.49 3.01
C ARG A 380 0.57 37.11 1.80
N THR A 381 1.19 36.57 0.76
CA THR A 381 0.51 36.13 -0.47
C THR A 381 -0.55 35.07 -0.16
N HIS A 382 -0.22 34.06 0.64
CA HIS A 382 -1.18 33.02 1.02
C HIS A 382 -2.30 33.52 1.94
N PHE A 383 -2.04 34.48 2.85
CA PHE A 383 -3.12 35.13 3.60
C PHE A 383 -4.07 35.91 2.69
N SER A 384 -3.56 36.66 1.72
CA SER A 384 -4.39 37.38 0.74
C SER A 384 -5.27 36.42 -0.07
N ASN A 385 -4.68 35.32 -0.56
CA ASN A 385 -5.43 34.28 -1.27
C ASN A 385 -6.51 33.63 -0.39
N THR A 386 -6.21 33.43 0.91
CA THR A 386 -7.18 32.95 1.89
C THR A 386 -8.38 33.90 2.04
N VAL A 387 -8.13 35.21 2.12
CA VAL A 387 -9.20 36.23 2.17
C VAL A 387 -10.07 36.16 0.92
N GLY A 388 -9.47 36.11 -0.27
CA GLY A 388 -10.18 35.97 -1.54
C GLY A 388 -11.08 34.73 -1.57
N LEU A 389 -10.54 33.59 -1.15
CA LEU A 389 -11.28 32.33 -1.10
C LEU A 389 -12.45 32.39 -0.11
N PHE A 390 -12.24 32.86 1.11
CA PHE A 390 -13.31 32.96 2.11
C PHE A 390 -14.39 33.99 1.77
N ASN A 391 -14.03 35.08 1.07
CA ASN A 391 -15.01 36.02 0.56
C ASN A 391 -15.97 35.36 -0.44
N SER A 392 -15.45 34.47 -1.30
CA SER A 392 -16.29 33.73 -2.26
C SER A 392 -17.26 32.75 -1.61
N LEU A 393 -17.03 32.35 -0.36
CA LEU A 393 -17.86 31.40 0.39
C LEU A 393 -18.93 32.06 1.26
N HIS A 394 -19.00 33.39 1.29
CA HIS A 394 -20.00 34.21 2.01
C HIS A 394 -20.23 33.92 3.50
N LYS A 395 -19.38 33.13 4.18
CA LYS A 395 -19.66 32.60 5.54
C LYS A 395 -18.48 32.53 6.52
N GLN A 396 -17.34 33.19 6.27
CA GLN A 396 -16.13 33.03 7.10
C GLN A 396 -15.51 34.36 7.61
N LYS A 397 -16.36 35.33 8.02
CA LYS A 397 -15.90 36.68 8.46
C LYS A 397 -14.80 36.64 9.54
N ALA A 398 -14.88 35.73 10.50
CA ALA A 398 -13.88 35.61 11.57
C ALA A 398 -12.49 35.23 11.03
N LEU A 399 -12.43 34.29 10.07
CA LEU A 399 -11.17 33.87 9.47
C LEU A 399 -10.62 34.92 8.51
N ILE A 400 -11.49 35.63 7.78
CA ILE A 400 -11.12 36.78 6.93
C ILE A 400 -10.42 37.85 7.78
N ASN A 401 -11.07 38.32 8.85
CA ASN A 401 -10.51 39.34 9.74
C ASN A 401 -9.16 38.89 10.35
N LYS A 402 -9.02 37.60 10.65
CA LYS A 402 -7.77 37.04 11.18
C LYS A 402 -6.65 37.04 10.13
N ALA A 403 -6.96 36.67 8.89
CA ALA A 403 -5.99 36.72 7.79
C ALA A 403 -5.55 38.16 7.49
N GLU A 404 -6.50 39.10 7.41
CA GLU A 404 -6.21 40.53 7.23
C GLU A 404 -5.34 41.12 8.34
N LYS A 405 -5.58 40.71 9.59
CA LYS A 405 -4.72 41.10 10.71
C LYS A 405 -3.28 40.62 10.50
N HIS A 406 -3.09 39.37 10.08
CA HIS A 406 -1.75 38.86 9.79
C HIS A 406 -1.07 39.54 8.60
N ILE A 407 -1.81 39.93 7.57
CA ILE A 407 -1.28 40.73 6.45
C ILE A 407 -0.72 42.05 6.98
N LYS A 408 -1.49 42.79 7.79
CA LYS A 408 -1.04 44.06 8.39
C LYS A 408 0.20 43.89 9.28
N GLU A 409 0.24 42.83 10.09
CA GLU A 409 1.42 42.51 10.90
C GLU A 409 2.65 42.24 10.04
N ILE A 410 2.50 41.51 8.94
CA ILE A 410 3.60 41.22 8.01
C ILE A 410 4.07 42.49 7.30
N ASP A 411 3.15 43.35 6.86
CA ASP A 411 3.49 44.62 6.19
C ASP A 411 4.38 45.49 7.08
N VAL A 412 4.06 45.59 8.38
CA VAL A 412 4.91 46.29 9.36
C VAL A 412 6.29 45.64 9.48
N MET A 413 6.37 44.31 9.55
CA MET A 413 7.65 43.60 9.65
C MET A 413 8.53 43.81 8.41
N LEU A 414 7.93 43.83 7.21
CA LEU A 414 8.65 44.06 5.96
C LEU A 414 9.21 45.47 5.89
N SER A 415 8.42 46.51 6.21
CA SER A 415 8.89 47.89 6.24
C SER A 415 10.07 48.08 7.22
N SER A 416 10.00 47.48 8.41
CA SER A 416 11.11 47.55 9.38
C SER A 416 12.39 46.84 8.91
N LEU A 417 12.30 45.84 8.03
CA LEU A 417 13.47 45.19 7.44
C LEU A 417 14.10 46.06 6.34
N GLU A 418 13.29 46.73 5.54
CA GLU A 418 13.74 47.68 4.51
C GLU A 418 14.47 48.87 5.12
N GLU A 419 13.96 49.43 6.21
CA GLU A 419 14.60 50.52 6.96
C GLU A 419 16.00 50.11 7.47
N LYS A 420 16.11 48.94 8.12
CA LYS A 420 17.40 48.42 8.63
C LYS A 420 18.43 48.15 7.53
N ASN A 421 17.98 47.63 6.40
CA ASN A 421 18.88 47.39 5.26
C ASN A 421 19.38 48.71 4.67
N THR A 422 18.54 49.75 4.65
CA THR A 422 18.92 51.09 4.18
C THR A 422 19.94 51.75 5.09
N GLU A 423 19.76 51.66 6.42
CA GLU A 423 20.73 52.18 7.40
C GLU A 423 22.08 51.46 7.32
N THR A 424 22.06 50.13 7.14
CA THR A 424 23.30 49.33 7.01
C THR A 424 24.05 49.64 5.71
N ALA A 425 23.34 49.91 4.62
CA ALA A 425 23.93 50.31 3.36
C ALA A 425 24.51 51.74 3.37
N GLN A 426 24.04 52.61 4.27
CA GLN A 426 24.58 53.96 4.46
C GLN A 426 25.78 54.01 5.42
N ALA A 427 25.97 52.97 6.25
CA ALA A 427 27.05 52.87 7.23
C ALA A 427 28.32 52.16 6.70
N ASN A 428 28.21 51.45 5.57
CA ASN A 428 29.33 50.85 4.82
C ASN A 428 29.69 51.74 3.63
#